data_AF-A0A5C5YUK9-F1
#
_entry.id   AF-A0A5C5YUK9-F1
#
_cell.length_a   1.000
_cell.length_b   1.000
_cell.length_c   1.000
_cell.angle_alpha   90.00
_cell.angle_beta   90.00
_cell.angle_gamma   90.00
#
_symmetry.space_group_name_H-M   'P 1'
#
loop_
_entity.id
_entity.type
_entity.pdbx_description
1 polymer ?
#
loop_
_entity_poly.entity_id
_entity_poly.type
_entity_poly.pdbx_seq_one_letter_code
_entity_poly.pdbx_strand_id
1 'polypeptide(L)'
;MGRDPIRRTNDYRWYDDSICITDQIYNGAFEYHDVVWGLGTCLYLETGAFDTRTFDGAGYYRIGFQLPHKVEVGQTYTFSPVPADRTAIAVSDNHKFSALRTGEFTVFLYGKPSMDWMTDRDPPSTAEVRIESMQSDRVEAHVKIHAVLPEIVDLDLDRKFTANRIASDGG
;
A
#
# COMPACT_ATOMS: atom_id res chain seq x y z
N MET A 1 -20.17 -13.49 26.89
CA MET A 1 -19.04 -12.68 26.37
C MET A 1 -18.99 -12.91 24.87
N GLY A 2 -19.59 -12.00 24.10
CA GLY A 2 -19.71 -12.13 22.65
C GLY A 2 -18.38 -11.82 21.97
N ARG A 3 -17.93 -12.69 21.06
CA ARG A 3 -16.83 -12.37 20.14
C ARG A 3 -17.25 -11.19 19.27
N ASP A 4 -16.31 -10.29 19.03
CA ASP A 4 -16.50 -9.17 18.10
C ASP A 4 -16.91 -9.74 16.72
N PRO A 5 -18.06 -9.39 16.14
CA PRO A 5 -18.58 -9.98 14.91
C PRO A 5 -17.78 -9.59 13.65
N ILE A 6 -16.77 -8.75 13.79
CA ILE A 6 -15.91 -8.29 12.70
C ILE A 6 -14.70 -9.20 12.57
N ARG A 7 -14.59 -9.93 11.46
CA ARG A 7 -13.37 -10.65 11.09
C ARG A 7 -12.43 -9.69 10.39
N ARG A 8 -11.20 -9.55 10.89
CA ARG A 8 -10.13 -8.80 10.21
C ARG A 8 -9.16 -9.75 9.54
N THR A 9 -8.82 -9.48 8.29
CA THR A 9 -7.78 -10.18 7.53
C THR A 9 -6.69 -9.19 7.19
N ASN A 10 -5.47 -9.45 7.66
CA ASN A 10 -4.32 -8.59 7.39
C ASN A 10 -3.35 -9.37 6.52
N ASP A 11 -2.90 -8.75 5.43
CA ASP A 11 -1.82 -9.25 4.60
C ASP A 11 -0.78 -8.14 4.44
N TYR A 12 0.27 -8.23 5.24
CA TYR A 12 1.36 -7.27 5.28
C TYR A 12 2.62 -7.97 4.79
N ARG A 13 3.20 -7.47 3.70
CA ARG A 13 4.33 -8.12 3.04
C ARG A 13 5.45 -7.14 2.80
N TRP A 14 6.66 -7.60 3.03
CA TRP A 14 7.91 -6.90 2.77
C TRP A 14 8.68 -7.70 1.74
N TYR A 15 8.92 -7.13 0.57
CA TYR A 15 9.65 -7.78 -0.51
C TYR A 15 11.03 -7.13 -0.64
N ASP A 16 12.09 -7.85 -0.27
CA ASP A 16 13.46 -7.39 -0.53
C ASP A 16 13.74 -7.38 -2.04
N ASP A 17 14.66 -6.53 -2.48
CA ASP A 17 15.11 -6.44 -3.88
C ASP A 17 13.95 -6.43 -4.87
N SER A 18 12.98 -5.56 -4.63
CA SER A 18 11.76 -5.54 -5.42
C SER A 18 11.29 -4.13 -5.74
N ILE A 19 10.48 -4.06 -6.79
CA ILE A 19 9.81 -2.87 -7.27
C ILE A 19 8.30 -3.14 -7.24
N CYS A 20 7.53 -2.29 -6.55
CA CYS A 20 6.08 -2.36 -6.60
C CYS A 20 5.59 -2.00 -8.00
N ILE A 21 4.71 -2.83 -8.54
CA ILE A 21 3.97 -2.59 -9.78
C ILE A 21 2.57 -2.11 -9.42
N THR A 22 2.14 -1.05 -10.09
CA THR A 22 0.83 -0.45 -9.95
C THR A 22 0.04 -0.51 -11.23
N ASP A 23 -1.28 -0.62 -11.12
CA ASP A 23 -2.22 -0.49 -12.23
C ASP A 23 -2.82 0.92 -12.25
N GLN A 24 -2.91 1.51 -13.43
CA GLN A 24 -3.50 2.83 -13.63
C GLN A 24 -5.01 2.69 -13.80
N ILE A 25 -5.75 3.39 -12.96
CA ILE A 25 -7.20 3.42 -12.94
C ILE A 25 -7.73 4.57 -13.81
N TYR A 26 -9.02 4.53 -14.16
CA TYR A 26 -9.66 5.41 -15.15
C TYR A 26 -9.55 6.92 -14.87
N ASN A 27 -9.34 7.34 -13.63
CA ASN A 27 -9.15 8.74 -13.22
C ASN A 27 -7.68 9.20 -13.23
N GLY A 28 -6.75 8.31 -13.60
CA GLY A 28 -5.30 8.53 -13.52
C GLY A 28 -4.69 8.17 -12.17
N ALA A 29 -5.49 7.68 -11.21
CA ALA A 29 -4.97 7.12 -9.97
C ALA A 29 -4.21 5.81 -10.21
N PHE A 30 -3.42 5.41 -9.22
CA PHE A 30 -2.66 4.16 -9.27
C PHE A 30 -2.98 3.30 -8.05
N GLU A 31 -3.17 2.01 -8.28
CA GLU A 31 -3.36 1.01 -7.24
C GLU A 31 -2.21 0.00 -7.25
N TYR A 32 -1.74 -0.43 -6.08
CA TYR A 32 -0.83 -1.58 -6.01
C TYR A 32 -1.45 -2.80 -6.69
N HIS A 33 -0.65 -3.47 -7.51
CA HIS A 33 -1.04 -4.71 -8.20
C HIS A 33 -0.12 -5.88 -7.84
N ASP A 34 1.19 -5.75 -8.00
CA ASP A 34 2.16 -6.84 -7.78
C ASP A 34 3.58 -6.30 -7.49
N VAL A 35 4.58 -7.18 -7.47
CA VAL A 35 6.01 -6.84 -7.43
C VAL A 35 6.78 -7.52 -8.56
N VAL A 36 7.90 -6.91 -8.94
CA VAL A 36 8.95 -7.56 -9.73
C VAL A 36 10.28 -7.43 -8.99
N TRP A 37 11.20 -8.36 -9.20
CA TRP A 37 12.55 -8.27 -8.65
C TRP A 37 13.33 -7.09 -9.28
N GLY A 38 14.04 -6.31 -8.46
CA GLY A 38 14.74 -5.11 -8.87
C GLY A 38 15.45 -4.38 -7.73
N LEU A 39 16.01 -3.21 -8.01
CA LEU A 39 16.76 -2.44 -7.01
C LEU A 39 15.82 -1.57 -6.17
N GLY A 40 15.26 -2.15 -5.12
CA GLY A 40 14.37 -1.46 -4.21
C GLY A 40 13.86 -2.36 -3.10
N THR A 41 12.86 -1.89 -2.37
CA THR A 41 12.08 -2.71 -1.46
C THR A 41 10.62 -2.30 -1.52
N CYS A 42 9.72 -3.26 -1.71
CA CYS A 42 8.28 -3.00 -1.74
C CYS A 42 7.66 -3.40 -0.40
N LEU A 43 6.98 -2.45 0.27
CA LEU A 43 6.13 -2.73 1.42
C LEU A 43 4.68 -2.66 0.99
N TYR A 44 3.97 -3.77 1.16
CA TYR A 44 2.56 -3.94 0.87
C TYR A 44 1.75 -4.09 2.15
N LEU A 45 0.67 -3.32 2.29
CA LEU A 45 -0.25 -3.41 3.41
C LEU A 45 -1.68 -3.55 2.92
N GLU A 46 -2.31 -4.68 3.21
CA GLU A 46 -3.75 -4.86 3.05
C GLU A 46 -4.41 -5.18 4.40
N THR A 47 -5.50 -4.49 4.68
CA THR A 47 -6.39 -4.83 5.79
C THR A 47 -7.81 -4.90 5.29
N GLY A 48 -8.41 -6.08 5.38
CA GLY A 48 -9.84 -6.28 5.23
C GLY A 48 -10.53 -6.39 6.58
N ALA A 49 -11.70 -5.80 6.70
CA ALA A 49 -12.65 -5.98 7.79
C ALA A 49 -13.99 -6.42 7.19
N PHE A 50 -14.53 -7.51 7.70
CA PHE A 50 -15.79 -8.08 7.26
C PHE A 50 -16.72 -8.28 8.47
N ASP A 51 -17.86 -7.59 8.52
CA ASP A 51 -18.92 -7.90 9.48
C ASP A 51 -19.56 -9.24 9.09
N THR A 52 -19.34 -10.26 9.91
CA THR A 52 -19.83 -11.62 9.63
C THR A 52 -21.35 -11.75 9.78
N ARG A 53 -22.05 -10.73 10.31
CA ARG A 53 -23.52 -10.74 10.46
C ARG A 53 -24.25 -10.20 9.24
N THR A 54 -23.55 -9.50 8.35
CA THR A 54 -24.16 -8.91 7.17
C THR A 54 -23.34 -9.26 5.93
N PHE A 55 -23.99 -9.62 4.82
CA PHE A 55 -23.30 -9.90 3.56
C PHE A 55 -22.69 -8.63 2.91
N ASP A 56 -22.79 -7.48 3.58
CA ASP A 56 -22.56 -6.14 3.04
C ASP A 56 -21.58 -5.28 3.87
N GLY A 57 -21.22 -5.64 5.10
CA GLY A 57 -20.33 -4.85 5.95
C GLY A 57 -18.85 -5.10 5.70
N ALA A 58 -18.39 -4.96 4.45
CA ALA A 58 -16.98 -5.13 4.10
C ALA A 58 -16.30 -3.77 3.86
N GLY A 59 -15.16 -3.55 4.51
CA GLY A 59 -14.25 -2.45 4.24
C GLY A 59 -12.83 -2.98 4.13
N TYR A 60 -12.06 -2.52 3.15
CA TYR A 60 -10.65 -2.85 3.10
C TYR A 60 -9.85 -1.70 2.52
N TYR A 61 -8.60 -1.60 2.92
CA TYR A 61 -7.64 -0.71 2.25
C TYR A 61 -6.45 -1.51 1.76
N ARG A 62 -5.80 -0.95 0.75
CA ARG A 62 -4.57 -1.45 0.15
C ARG A 62 -3.59 -0.31 -0.03
N ILE A 63 -2.36 -0.52 0.42
CA ILE A 63 -1.30 0.48 0.37
C ILE A 63 -0.03 -0.19 -0.15
N GLY A 64 0.65 0.48 -1.08
CA GLY A 64 1.95 0.07 -1.59
C GLY A 64 2.97 1.19 -1.38
N PHE A 65 4.16 0.85 -0.91
CA PHE A 65 5.28 1.78 -0.70
C PHE A 65 6.53 1.27 -1.40
N GLN A 66 7.20 2.15 -2.14
CA GLN A 66 8.51 1.86 -2.70
C GLN A 66 9.63 2.49 -1.87
N LEU A 67 10.34 1.66 -1.13
CA LEU A 67 11.53 2.02 -0.37
C LEU A 67 12.80 1.91 -1.24
N PRO A 68 13.90 2.59 -0.85
CA PRO A 68 15.20 2.34 -1.45
C PRO A 68 15.67 0.90 -1.18
N HIS A 69 16.64 0.42 -1.96
CA HIS A 69 17.20 -0.93 -1.76
C HIS A 69 17.90 -1.09 -0.39
N LYS A 70 18.63 -0.05 0.07
CA LYS A 70 19.27 -0.07 1.39
C LYS A 70 18.33 0.56 2.42
N VAL A 71 17.65 -0.30 3.17
CA VAL A 71 16.80 0.08 4.28
C VAL A 71 17.54 -0.14 5.60
N GLU A 72 17.46 0.83 6.51
CA GLU A 72 18.12 0.78 7.82
C GLU A 72 17.10 0.82 8.97
N VAL A 73 17.34 -0.03 9.98
CA VAL A 73 16.57 -0.01 11.23
C VAL A 73 16.79 1.33 11.95
N GLY A 74 15.70 1.94 12.39
CA GLY A 74 15.66 3.25 13.03
C GLY A 74 15.46 4.41 12.05
N GLN A 75 15.62 4.20 10.74
CA GLN A 75 15.42 5.24 9.73
C GLN A 75 13.93 5.46 9.45
N THR A 76 13.57 6.73 9.23
CA THR A 76 12.26 7.15 8.71
C THR A 76 12.40 7.55 7.25
N TYR A 77 11.50 7.05 6.41
CA TYR A 77 11.37 7.38 4.99
C TYR A 77 10.07 8.16 4.79
N THR A 78 10.11 9.23 4.00
CA THR A 78 8.95 10.04 3.64
C THR A 78 8.50 9.71 2.23
N PHE A 79 7.20 9.74 1.98
CA PHE A 79 6.61 9.37 0.70
C PHE A 79 5.63 10.43 0.18
N SER A 80 5.54 10.49 -1.14
CA SER A 80 4.56 11.30 -1.86
C SER A 80 3.71 10.41 -2.78
N PRO A 81 2.48 10.82 -3.11
CA PRO A 81 1.61 10.07 -4.00
C PRO A 81 2.28 9.84 -5.37
N VAL A 82 1.90 8.76 -6.05
CA VAL A 82 2.27 8.58 -7.45
C VAL A 82 1.63 9.71 -8.27
N PRO A 83 2.41 10.38 -9.15
CA PRO A 83 1.85 11.42 -9.99
C PRO A 83 0.77 10.88 -10.93
N ALA A 84 -0.40 11.53 -11.02
CA ALA A 84 -1.50 11.05 -11.87
C ALA A 84 -1.20 11.16 -13.38
N ASP A 85 -0.14 11.88 -13.75
CA ASP A 85 0.38 11.98 -15.12
C ASP A 85 1.49 10.94 -15.43
N ARG A 86 1.82 10.06 -14.46
CA ARG A 86 2.80 8.98 -14.64
C ARG A 86 2.45 8.15 -15.87
N THR A 87 3.42 8.04 -16.77
CA THR A 87 3.30 7.14 -17.92
C THR A 87 3.19 5.69 -17.46
N ALA A 88 2.15 5.01 -17.94
CA ALA A 88 1.91 3.59 -17.72
C ALA A 88 1.89 2.85 -19.07
N ILE A 89 2.33 1.59 -19.06
CA ILE A 89 2.41 0.73 -20.24
C ILE A 89 1.12 -0.08 -20.34
N ALA A 90 0.39 0.07 -21.45
CA ALA A 90 -0.78 -0.74 -21.72
C ALA A 90 -0.37 -2.20 -21.99
N VAL A 91 -0.90 -3.11 -21.18
CA VAL A 91 -0.70 -4.56 -21.34
C VAL A 91 -1.98 -5.23 -21.85
N SER A 92 -3.14 -4.63 -21.58
CA SER A 92 -4.43 -5.01 -22.18
C SER A 92 -5.34 -3.78 -22.29
N ASP A 93 -6.54 -3.97 -22.84
CA ASP A 93 -7.55 -2.90 -22.95
C ASP A 93 -7.93 -2.30 -21.59
N ASN A 94 -7.82 -3.09 -20.52
CA ASN A 94 -8.26 -2.70 -19.17
C ASN A 94 -7.12 -2.44 -18.19
N HIS A 95 -5.86 -2.78 -18.55
CA HIS A 95 -4.73 -2.73 -17.62
C HIS A 95 -3.56 -1.96 -18.18
N LYS A 96 -3.08 -0.99 -17.40
CA LYS A 96 -1.93 -0.15 -17.73
C LYS A 96 -1.01 -0.09 -16.52
N PHE A 97 0.15 -0.70 -16.62
CA PHE A 97 1.03 -0.84 -15.47
C PHE A 97 2.15 0.20 -15.43
N SER A 98 2.53 0.62 -14.23
CA SER A 98 3.73 1.41 -13.97
C SER A 98 4.49 0.80 -12.78
N ALA A 99 5.79 1.10 -12.72
CA ALA A 99 6.56 0.88 -11.50
C ALA A 99 6.44 2.10 -10.57
N LEU A 100 6.37 1.85 -9.27
CA LEU A 100 6.65 2.87 -8.27
C LEU A 100 8.13 3.25 -8.28
N ARG A 101 8.43 4.53 -8.04
CA ARG A 101 9.79 5.00 -7.75
C ARG A 101 9.98 5.10 -6.25
N THR A 102 11.24 5.03 -5.82
CA THR A 102 11.62 5.24 -4.42
C THR A 102 11.01 6.53 -3.86
N GLY A 103 10.32 6.41 -2.71
CA GLY A 103 9.61 7.53 -2.08
C GLY A 103 8.19 7.73 -2.60
N GLU A 104 7.66 6.84 -3.44
CA GLU A 104 6.27 6.88 -3.90
C GLU A 104 5.39 5.88 -3.14
N PHE A 105 4.11 6.24 -2.99
CA PHE A 105 3.10 5.35 -2.41
C PHE A 105 1.74 5.48 -3.10
N THR A 106 0.93 4.43 -2.99
CA THR A 106 -0.48 4.38 -3.45
C THR A 106 -1.40 4.00 -2.31
N VAL A 107 -2.64 4.50 -2.34
CA VAL A 107 -3.70 4.09 -1.40
C VAL A 107 -4.97 3.83 -2.18
N PHE A 108 -5.59 2.69 -1.89
CA PHE A 108 -6.94 2.36 -2.29
C PHE A 108 -7.76 2.05 -1.04
N LEU A 109 -9.00 2.54 -1.00
CA LEU A 109 -9.94 2.27 0.07
C LEU A 109 -11.28 1.83 -0.53
N TYR A 110 -11.77 0.69 -0.07
CA TYR A 110 -13.11 0.20 -0.33
C TYR A 110 -13.91 0.21 0.96
N GLY A 111 -15.12 0.77 0.91
CA GLY A 111 -16.11 0.72 1.98
C GLY A 111 -17.49 0.68 1.36
N LYS A 112 -18.14 -0.50 1.39
CA LYS A 112 -19.38 -0.74 0.65
C LYS A 112 -20.42 0.37 0.89
N PRO A 113 -21.07 0.92 -0.16
CA PRO A 113 -20.98 0.53 -1.58
C PRO A 113 -19.90 1.28 -2.37
N SER A 114 -19.08 2.10 -1.72
CA SER A 114 -18.14 3.01 -2.37
C SER A 114 -16.71 2.51 -2.34
N MET A 115 -15.90 3.04 -3.22
CA MET A 115 -14.46 2.85 -3.22
C MET A 115 -13.78 4.07 -3.82
N ASP A 116 -12.53 4.28 -3.46
CA ASP A 116 -11.75 5.39 -3.95
C ASP A 116 -10.25 5.11 -3.96
N TRP A 117 -9.54 5.85 -4.81
CA TRP A 117 -8.10 5.78 -4.98
C TRP A 117 -7.50 7.16 -4.73
N MET A 118 -6.42 7.19 -3.96
CA MET A 118 -5.66 8.40 -3.74
C MET A 118 -5.02 8.88 -5.06
N THR A 119 -5.07 10.18 -5.30
CA THR A 119 -4.36 10.84 -6.39
C THR A 119 -3.41 11.91 -5.86
N ASP A 120 -2.48 12.38 -6.70
CA ASP A 120 -1.64 13.54 -6.39
C ASP A 120 -2.34 14.88 -6.66
N ARG A 121 -3.58 14.87 -7.15
CA ARG A 121 -4.35 16.07 -7.52
C ARG A 121 -5.13 16.65 -6.33
N ASP A 122 -5.35 15.83 -5.30
CA ASP A 122 -6.02 16.20 -4.07
C ASP A 122 -5.03 16.89 -3.10
N PRO A 123 -5.46 17.55 -2.00
CA PRO A 123 -4.57 18.14 -0.98
C PRO A 123 -3.44 17.17 -0.60
N PRO A 124 -2.25 17.66 -0.19
CA PRO A 124 -1.03 16.88 -0.24
C PRO A 124 -1.10 15.68 0.70
N SER A 125 -1.50 14.54 0.13
CA SER A 125 -1.44 13.26 0.79
C SER A 125 0.04 12.95 1.07
N THR A 126 0.32 12.42 2.25
CA THR A 126 1.70 12.17 2.70
C THR A 126 1.77 10.88 3.48
N ALA A 127 2.96 10.30 3.51
CA ALA A 127 3.22 9.17 4.37
C ALA A 127 4.65 9.16 4.90
N GLU A 128 4.83 8.54 6.06
CA GLU A 128 6.10 8.25 6.67
C GLU A 128 6.14 6.77 7.06
N VAL A 129 7.25 6.11 6.80
CA VAL A 129 7.51 4.73 7.24
C VAL A 129 8.80 4.73 8.02
N ARG A 130 8.71 4.43 9.32
CA ARG A 130 9.87 4.20 10.18
C ARG A 130 10.09 2.71 10.36
N ILE A 131 11.31 2.25 10.11
CA ILE A 131 11.67 0.85 10.31
C ILE A 131 12.09 0.66 11.76
N GLU A 132 11.37 -0.17 12.50
CA GLU A 132 11.62 -0.38 13.93
C GLU A 132 12.49 -1.61 14.19
N SER A 133 12.25 -2.69 13.44
CA SER A 133 13.06 -3.90 13.52
C SER A 133 13.01 -4.67 12.20
N MET A 134 14.11 -5.36 11.88
CA MET A 134 14.19 -6.25 10.73
C MET A 134 14.79 -7.58 11.18
N GLN A 135 14.06 -8.67 10.91
CA GLN A 135 14.51 -10.05 11.12
C GLN A 135 14.53 -10.77 9.77
N SER A 136 14.87 -12.05 9.75
CA SER A 136 14.92 -12.83 8.51
C SER A 136 13.52 -13.10 7.93
N ASP A 137 12.50 -13.26 8.77
CA ASP A 137 11.14 -13.65 8.39
C ASP A 137 10.11 -12.52 8.50
N ARG A 138 10.48 -11.40 9.13
CA ARG A 138 9.56 -10.28 9.39
C ARG A 138 10.25 -8.93 9.48
N VAL A 139 9.49 -7.88 9.21
CA VAL A 139 9.88 -6.47 9.42
C VAL A 139 8.79 -5.77 10.20
N GLU A 140 9.17 -5.02 11.23
CA GLU A 140 8.27 -4.14 11.96
C GLU A 140 8.48 -2.70 11.49
N ALA A 141 7.39 -2.07 11.05
CA ALA A 141 7.39 -0.71 10.56
C ALA A 141 6.28 0.10 11.25
N HIS A 142 6.62 1.29 11.72
CA HIS A 142 5.64 2.29 12.14
C HIS A 142 5.30 3.14 10.93
N VAL A 143 4.03 3.09 10.51
CA VAL A 143 3.52 3.75 9.33
C VAL A 143 2.56 4.86 9.76
N LYS A 144 2.82 6.06 9.26
CA LYS A 144 1.97 7.23 9.39
C LYS A 144 1.51 7.66 8.00
N ILE A 145 0.22 7.78 7.77
CA ILE A 145 -0.38 8.14 6.48
C ILE A 145 -1.46 9.17 6.72
N HIS A 146 -1.50 10.17 5.85
CA HIS A 146 -2.68 10.97 5.57
C HIS A 146 -2.93 10.86 4.06
N ALA A 147 -3.97 10.13 3.66
CA ALA A 147 -4.35 9.96 2.26
C ALA A 147 -5.75 10.52 2.03
N VAL A 148 -5.85 11.50 1.14
CA VAL A 148 -7.11 12.13 0.78
C VAL A 148 -7.81 11.29 -0.28
N LEU A 149 -9.08 10.99 -0.03
CA LEU A 149 -9.92 10.12 -0.86
C LEU A 149 -11.29 10.81 -1.07
N PRO A 150 -11.43 11.63 -2.13
CA PRO A 150 -12.58 12.51 -2.35
C PRO A 150 -13.96 11.84 -2.39
N GLU A 151 -14.06 10.62 -2.87
CA GLU A 151 -15.33 9.91 -3.10
C GLU A 151 -15.81 9.13 -1.86
N ILE A 152 -14.98 9.02 -0.82
CA ILE A 152 -15.33 8.29 0.40
C ILE A 152 -14.95 9.08 1.67
N VAL A 153 -13.77 8.84 2.21
CA VAL A 153 -13.23 9.45 3.43
C VAL A 153 -11.72 9.29 3.42
N ASP A 154 -11.02 10.30 3.90
CA ASP A 154 -9.57 10.26 4.09
C ASP A 154 -9.16 9.06 4.94
N LEU A 155 -8.02 8.47 4.59
CA LEU A 155 -7.38 7.41 5.35
C LEU A 155 -6.23 7.99 6.18
N ASP A 156 -6.49 8.18 7.46
CA ASP A 156 -5.48 8.53 8.46
C ASP A 156 -5.04 7.29 9.24
N LEU A 157 -3.75 7.00 9.22
CA LEU A 157 -3.13 5.91 9.98
C LEU A 157 -1.91 6.44 10.73
N ASP A 158 -1.73 5.98 11.96
CA ASP A 158 -0.52 6.21 12.76
C ASP A 158 -0.34 4.99 13.67
N ARG A 159 0.29 3.94 13.14
CA ARG A 159 0.39 2.65 13.86
C ARG A 159 1.50 1.75 13.34
N LYS A 160 1.79 0.72 14.14
CA LYS A 160 2.77 -0.33 13.81
C LYS A 160 2.16 -1.44 12.97
N PHE A 161 2.98 -1.96 12.06
CA PHE A 161 2.70 -3.11 11.21
C PHE A 161 3.84 -4.11 11.31
N THR A 162 3.51 -5.39 11.37
CA THR A 162 4.48 -6.49 11.27
C THR A 162 4.25 -7.18 9.92
N ALA A 163 5.16 -6.92 8.97
CA ALA A 163 5.10 -7.49 7.63
C ALA A 163 5.90 -8.78 7.56
N ASN A 164 5.36 -9.79 6.86
CA ASN A 164 6.09 -11.00 6.51
C ASN A 164 7.15 -10.68 5.47
N ARG A 165 8.39 -11.07 5.74
CA ARG A 165 9.53 -10.77 4.88
C ARG A 165 9.72 -11.86 3.83
N ILE A 166 9.80 -11.43 2.58
CA ILE A 166 10.01 -12.25 1.39
C ILE A 166 11.33 -11.79 0.80
N ALA A 167 12.38 -12.57 1.03
CA ALA A 167 13.69 -12.32 0.44
C ALA A 167 13.66 -12.64 -1.06
N SER A 168 14.45 -11.92 -1.86
CA SER A 168 14.72 -12.39 -3.22
C SER A 168 15.57 -13.65 -3.16
N ASP A 169 15.38 -14.58 -4.09
CA ASP A 169 16.13 -15.85 -4.15
C ASP A 169 17.63 -15.65 -4.49
N GLY A 170 18.11 -14.40 -4.59
CA GLY A 170 19.46 -14.08 -5.06
C GLY A 170 19.59 -14.37 -6.55
N GLY A 171 19.41 -13.34 -7.38
CA GLY A 171 19.81 -13.40 -8.79
C GLY A 171 21.32 -13.48 -8.96
#